data_AF-F0J3H2-F1
#
_entry.id   AF-F0J3H2-F1
#
_cell.length_a   1.000
_cell.length_b   1.000
_cell.length_c   1.000
_cell.angle_alpha   90.00
_cell.angle_beta   90.00
_cell.angle_gamma   90.00
#
_symmetry.space_group_name_H-M   'P 1'
#
loop_
_entity.id
_entity.type
_entity.pdbx_description
1 polymer ?
#
loop_
_entity_poly.entity_id
_entity_poly.type
_entity_poly.pdbx_seq_one_letter_code
_entity_poly.pdbx_strand_id
1 'polypeptide(L)'
;MARRRAPAIPDDLLDQLLAGGDAAAALNSGDLVNALKKALAERALSAEMDYHLSDEAEAENSRNGHCQEFRVWAAVEHQAARALTKRSPKMTAN
;
A
#
# COMPACT_ATOMS: atom_id res chain seq x y z
N MET A 1 -28.18 27.96 -11.03
CA MET A 1 -27.19 27.20 -10.25
C MET A 1 -27.24 25.76 -10.71
N ALA A 2 -26.21 25.27 -11.41
CA ALA A 2 -26.17 23.89 -11.87
C ALA A 2 -26.22 22.96 -10.66
N ARG A 3 -27.19 22.04 -10.62
CA ARG A 3 -27.29 21.03 -9.55
C ARG A 3 -25.99 20.23 -9.55
N ARG A 4 -25.18 20.38 -8.51
CA ARG A 4 -23.98 19.56 -8.30
C ARG A 4 -24.47 18.11 -8.26
N ARG A 5 -24.00 17.30 -9.20
CA ARG A 5 -24.24 15.85 -9.20
C ARG A 5 -23.74 15.32 -7.86
N ALA A 6 -24.50 14.44 -7.22
CA ALA A 6 -24.03 13.77 -6.01
C ALA A 6 -22.66 13.15 -6.31
N PRO A 7 -21.69 13.30 -5.40
CA PRO A 7 -20.36 12.77 -5.63
C PRO A 7 -20.45 11.26 -5.87
N ALA A 8 -19.69 10.76 -6.84
CA ALA A 8 -19.68 9.33 -7.20
C ALA A 8 -19.12 8.45 -6.07
N ILE A 9 -18.35 9.07 -5.17
CA ILE A 9 -17.80 8.44 -3.97
C ILE A 9 -18.42 9.17 -2.77
N PRO A 10 -19.07 8.45 -1.84
CA PRO A 10 -19.57 9.01 -0.59
C PRO A 10 -18.47 9.71 0.21
N ASP A 11 -18.80 10.85 0.83
CA ASP A 11 -17.85 11.65 1.61
C ASP A 11 -17.29 10.87 2.81
N ASP A 12 -18.12 10.06 3.49
CA ASP A 12 -17.69 9.21 4.61
C ASP A 12 -16.58 8.21 4.22
N LEU A 13 -16.62 7.70 2.97
CA LEU A 13 -15.58 6.81 2.47
C LEU A 13 -14.30 7.58 2.13
N LEU A 14 -14.40 8.81 1.66
CA LEU A 14 -13.24 9.67 1.43
C LEU A 14 -12.55 10.00 2.75
N ASP A 15 -13.33 10.35 3.77
CA ASP A 15 -12.83 10.61 5.11
C ASP A 15 -12.17 9.37 5.71
N GLN A 16 -12.74 8.18 5.50
CA GLN A 16 -12.13 6.92 5.95
C GLN A 16 -10.82 6.59 5.20
N LEU A 17 -10.74 6.87 3.89
CA LEU A 17 -9.54 6.63 3.10
C LEU A 17 -8.41 7.63 3.43
N LEU A 18 -8.77 8.83 3.85
CA LEU A 18 -7.83 9.90 4.23
C LEU A 18 -7.55 9.91 5.74
N ALA A 19 -8.30 9.15 6.54
CA ALA A 19 -8.10 9.03 7.97
C ALA A 19 -6.71 8.45 8.28
N GLY A 20 -5.85 9.26 8.87
CA GLY A 20 -4.51 8.86 9.32
C GLY A 20 -3.34 9.34 8.46
N GLY A 21 -3.56 10.19 7.44
CA GLY A 21 -2.48 10.77 6.64
C GLY A 21 -2.74 12.21 6.21
N ASP A 22 -1.69 12.88 5.70
CA ASP A 22 -1.85 14.15 5.00
C ASP A 22 -2.43 13.87 3.61
N ALA A 23 -3.68 14.29 3.39
CA ALA A 23 -4.39 14.11 2.12
C ALA A 23 -3.61 14.68 0.93
N ALA A 24 -2.89 15.80 1.12
CA ALA A 24 -2.10 16.40 0.06
C ALA A 24 -0.91 15.50 -0.31
N ALA A 25 -0.20 14.96 0.69
CA ALA A 25 0.90 14.04 0.45
C ALA A 25 0.42 12.72 -0.19
N ALA A 26 -0.66 12.13 0.34
CA ALA A 26 -1.19 10.84 -0.08
C ALA A 26 -1.69 10.83 -1.55
N LEU A 27 -2.27 11.96 -1.99
CA LEU A 27 -2.74 12.12 -3.36
C LEU A 27 -1.60 12.45 -4.33
N ASN A 28 -0.55 13.13 -3.86
CA ASN A 28 0.55 13.58 -4.72
C ASN A 28 1.62 12.48 -4.94
N SER A 29 1.81 11.57 -3.98
CA SER A 29 2.78 10.46 -4.09
C SER A 29 2.21 9.22 -4.78
N GLY A 30 0.88 9.11 -4.93
CA GLY A 30 0.21 7.92 -5.46
C GLY A 30 0.19 6.72 -4.51
N ASP A 31 0.71 6.87 -3.28
CA ASP A 31 0.80 5.79 -2.29
C ASP A 31 -0.58 5.28 -1.88
N LEU A 32 -1.57 6.17 -1.72
CA LEU A 32 -2.94 5.79 -1.39
C LEU A 32 -3.57 4.91 -2.48
N VAL A 33 -3.36 5.26 -3.74
CA VAL A 33 -3.89 4.50 -4.88
C VAL A 33 -3.18 3.15 -5.00
N ASN A 34 -1.87 3.10 -4.75
CA ASN A 34 -1.11 1.85 -4.76
C ASN A 34 -1.52 0.92 -3.61
N ALA A 35 -1.75 1.47 -2.41
CA ALA A 35 -2.27 0.72 -1.27
C ALA A 35 -3.67 0.18 -1.55
N LEU A 36 -4.57 0.99 -2.14
CA LEU A 36 -5.92 0.56 -2.51
C LEU A 36 -5.90 -0.55 -3.57
N LYS A 37 -5.06 -0.42 -4.60
CA LYS A 37 -4.87 -1.46 -5.63
C LYS A 37 -4.39 -2.77 -5.01
N LYS A 38 -3.42 -2.69 -4.10
CA LYS A 38 -2.91 -3.86 -3.38
C LYS A 38 -4.00 -4.53 -2.55
N ALA A 39 -4.72 -3.75 -1.74
CA ALA A 39 -5.81 -4.27 -0.90
C ALA A 39 -6.92 -4.93 -1.75
N LEU A 40 -7.26 -4.35 -2.91
CA LEU A 40 -8.25 -4.91 -3.82
C LEU A 40 -7.76 -6.22 -4.46
N ALA A 41 -6.50 -6.28 -4.90
CA ALA A 41 -5.90 -7.49 -5.47
C ALA A 41 -5.83 -8.62 -4.43
N GLU A 42 -5.41 -8.32 -3.19
CA GLU A 42 -5.36 -9.28 -2.09
C GLU A 42 -6.75 -9.81 -1.72
N ARG A 43 -7.77 -8.95 -1.72
CA ARG A 43 -9.16 -9.36 -1.47
C ARG A 43 -9.71 -10.25 -2.58
N ALA A 44 -9.47 -9.89 -3.84
CA ALA A 44 -9.91 -10.69 -4.98
C ALA A 44 -9.24 -12.07 -4.98
N LEU A 45 -7.93 -12.11 -4.75
CA LEU A 45 -7.18 -13.36 -4.64
C LEU A 45 -7.66 -14.21 -3.46
N SER A 46 -7.92 -13.59 -2.31
CA SER A 46 -8.43 -14.32 -1.14
C SER A 46 -9.80 -14.94 -1.41
N ALA A 47 -10.70 -14.20 -2.09
CA ALA A 47 -12.02 -14.70 -2.48
C ALA A 47 -11.92 -15.84 -3.51
N GLU A 48 -10.98 -15.76 -4.46
CA GLU A 48 -10.70 -16.87 -5.38
C GLU A 48 -10.14 -18.10 -4.64
N MET A 49 -9.22 -17.91 -3.69
CA MET A 49 -8.72 -19.01 -2.86
C MET A 49 -9.82 -19.64 -1.99
N ASP A 50 -10.70 -18.83 -1.40
CA ASP A 50 -11.86 -19.34 -0.66
C ASP A 50 -12.73 -20.20 -1.58
N TYR A 51 -13.03 -19.72 -2.79
CA TYR A 51 -13.81 -20.48 -3.76
C TYR A 51 -13.16 -21.82 -4.17
N HIS A 52 -11.86 -21.82 -4.51
CA HIS A 52 -11.16 -23.05 -4.94
C HIS A 52 -10.95 -24.06 -3.81
N LEU A 53 -10.85 -23.61 -2.56
CA LEU A 53 -10.72 -24.50 -1.40
C LEU A 53 -12.07 -24.95 -0.82
N SER A 54 -13.19 -24.38 -1.28
CA SER A 54 -14.54 -24.77 -0.83
C SER A 54 -15.06 -26.07 -1.46
N ASP A 55 -14.39 -26.60 -2.50
CA ASP A 55 -14.79 -27.84 -3.16
C ASP A 55 -14.32 -29.05 -2.34
N GLU A 56 -15.01 -29.25 -1.22
CA GLU A 56 -14.74 -30.22 -0.15
C GLU A 56 -15.15 -31.65 -0.54
N ALA A 57 -14.61 -32.18 -1.64
CA ALA A 57 -14.69 -33.61 -1.92
C ALA A 57 -13.35 -34.33 -1.66
N GLU A 58 -12.21 -33.72 -2.01
CA GLU A 58 -10.87 -34.30 -1.84
C GLU A 58 -9.80 -33.17 -1.81
N ALA A 59 -9.83 -32.29 -0.80
CA ALA A 59 -8.85 -31.20 -0.71
C ALA A 59 -7.48 -31.70 -0.21
N GLU A 60 -6.65 -32.23 -1.12
CA GLU A 60 -5.22 -32.54 -0.87
C GLU A 60 -4.37 -31.28 -0.58
N ASN A 61 -4.93 -30.08 -0.74
CA ASN A 61 -4.24 -28.80 -0.61
C ASN A 61 -4.87 -27.92 0.49
N SER A 62 -4.03 -27.26 1.29
CA SER A 62 -4.45 -26.40 2.41
C SER A 62 -3.72 -25.05 2.37
N ARG A 63 -4.27 -24.04 3.05
CA ARG A 63 -3.68 -22.69 3.10
C ARG A 63 -2.28 -22.72 3.73
N ASN A 64 -1.27 -22.20 3.02
CA ASN A 64 0.13 -22.15 3.49
C ASN A 64 0.61 -20.76 3.94
N GLY A 65 -0.30 -19.82 4.22
CA GLY A 65 0.01 -18.46 4.68
C GLY A 65 0.12 -17.43 3.56
N HIS A 66 0.68 -16.26 3.86
CA HIS A 66 0.85 -15.14 2.92
C HIS A 66 2.33 -14.78 2.73
N CYS A 67 2.77 -14.59 1.49
CA CYS A 67 4.13 -14.17 1.18
C CYS A 67 4.36 -12.69 1.54
N GLN A 68 5.37 -12.38 2.39
CA GLN A 68 5.61 -11.03 2.93
C GLN A 68 6.66 -10.20 2.19
N GLU A 69 7.20 -10.67 1.06
CA GLU A 69 8.42 -10.14 0.43
C GLU A 69 8.36 -8.65 0.01
N PHE A 70 7.17 -8.12 -0.26
CA PHE A 70 7.00 -6.78 -0.88
C PHE A 70 7.43 -5.57 -0.01
N ARG A 71 7.88 -5.76 1.23
CA ARG A 71 8.23 -4.66 2.16
C ARG A 71 9.72 -4.38 2.32
N VAL A 72 10.61 -5.29 1.92
CA VAL A 72 12.03 -5.20 2.27
C VAL A 72 12.81 -4.27 1.33
N TRP A 73 12.39 -4.12 0.08
CA TRP A 73 13.17 -3.37 -0.92
C TRP A 73 13.16 -1.84 -0.70
N ALA A 74 12.02 -1.26 -0.31
CA ALA A 74 11.89 0.19 -0.07
C ALA A 74 12.69 0.68 1.15
N ALA A 75 12.87 -0.16 2.17
CA ALA A 75 13.60 0.20 3.39
C ALA A 75 15.12 0.26 3.18
N VAL A 76 15.66 -0.56 2.26
CA VAL A 76 17.09 -0.62 1.95
C VAL A 76 17.55 0.63 1.18
N GLU A 77 16.75 1.08 0.22
CA GLU A 77 17.07 2.27 -0.60
C GLU A 77 17.14 3.56 0.24
N HIS A 78 16.23 3.70 1.21
CA HIS A 78 16.18 4.85 2.10
C HIS A 78 17.31 4.89 3.15
N GLN A 79 17.92 3.74 3.47
CA GLN A 79 19.11 3.66 4.35
C GLN A 79 20.40 4.00 3.60
N ALA A 80 20.54 3.58 2.34
CA ALA A 80 21.71 3.89 1.52
C ALA A 80 21.87 5.40 1.28
N ALA A 81 20.77 6.12 1.04
CA ALA A 81 20.79 7.57 0.85
C ALA A 81 21.21 8.34 2.12
N ARG A 82 20.84 7.87 3.32
CA ARG A 82 21.21 8.53 4.60
C ARG A 82 22.67 8.29 5.01
N ALA A 83 23.30 7.23 4.50
CA ALA A 83 24.70 6.94 4.79
C ALA A 83 25.66 7.85 4.00
N LEU A 84 25.26 8.27 2.79
CA LEU A 84 26.09 9.12 1.93
C LEU A 84 26.17 10.58 2.42
N THR A 85 25.11 11.09 3.07
CA THR A 85 25.05 12.50 3.52
C THR A 85 25.86 12.78 4.79
N LYS A 86 26.22 11.74 5.55
CA LYS A 86 26.92 11.88 6.84
C LYS A 86 28.44 11.80 6.73
N ARG A 87 29.00 11.57 5.53
CA ARG A 87 30.43 11.33 5.30
C ARG A 87 31.14 12.53 4.64
N SER A 88 30.78 13.76 4.99
CA SER A 88 31.56 14.95 4.60
C SER A 88 32.53 15.34 5.72
N PRO A 89 33.85 15.13 5.56
CA PRO A 89 34.85 15.61 6.51
C PRO A 89 34.95 17.14 6.39
N LYS A 90 34.80 17.84 7.52
CA LYS A 90 35.03 19.29 7.59
C LYS A 90 36.54 19.51 7.42
N MET A 91 36.98 19.91 6.23
CA MET A 91 38.35 20.37 6.02
C MET A 91 38.52 21.70 6.76
N THR A 92 39.19 21.66 7.91
CA THR A 92 39.69 22.85 8.60
C THR A 92 40.92 23.35 7.83
N ALA A 93 40.80 24.51 7.20
CA ALA A 93 41.92 25.21 6.58
C ALA A 93 42.84 25.77 7.68
N ASN A 94 44.13 25.40 7.62
CA ASN A 94 45.25 26.10 8.27
C ASN A 94 46.03 26.83 7.19
#